data_AF-A0A7S2MNK4-F1
#
_entry.id   AF-A0A7S2MNK4-F1
#
_cell.length_a   1.000
_cell.length_b   1.000
_cell.length_c   1.000
_cell.angle_alpha   90.00
_cell.angle_beta   90.00
_cell.angle_gamma   90.00
#
_symmetry.space_group_name_H-M   'P 1'
#
loop_
_entity.id
_entity.type
_entity.pdbx_description
1 polymer ?
#
loop_
_entity_poly.entity_id
_entity_poly.type
_entity_poly.pdbx_seq_one_letter_code
_entity_poly.pdbx_strand_id
1 'polypeptide(L)'
;GKIYVISFRDTHAVLGIDRDTHQKKFMLSSVIPSVSTHLFENDFEKFYAPHDVSYHENNTLCMMDDGVRRPQGGCTDDDVSTCFSRAVCYYLDDEEKKASLLWEFEYPDENSAGKFNKTMMSEDVFNLNGGSLRKWGEKKWVVAFTSIMYDKPFNHSAWVFDIHETEKGLIEIDSIIRLPKSQNWATSQGTSGSYRATPLESINGEYSVNGGDE
;
A
#
# COMPACT_ATOMS: atom_id res chain seq x y z
N GLY A 1 -0.57 19.58 -1.34
CA GLY A 1 -1.43 19.16 -2.45
C GLY A 1 -2.80 19.82 -2.35
N LYS A 2 -3.47 20.06 -3.48
CA LYS A 2 -4.81 20.69 -3.56
C LYS A 2 -5.99 19.74 -3.29
N ILE A 3 -5.71 18.49 -2.92
CA ILE A 3 -6.72 17.44 -2.74
C ILE A 3 -6.54 16.81 -1.36
N TYR A 4 -7.65 16.53 -0.67
CA TYR A 4 -7.73 15.57 0.42
C TYR A 4 -8.00 14.19 -0.18
N VAL A 5 -7.19 13.21 0.18
CA VAL A 5 -7.41 11.83 -0.26
C VAL A 5 -7.67 10.95 0.95
N ILE A 6 -8.71 10.13 0.82
CA ILE A 6 -9.28 9.34 1.91
C ILE A 6 -9.45 7.92 1.39
N SER A 7 -8.94 6.93 2.13
CA SER A 7 -9.20 5.52 1.85
C SER A 7 -10.33 5.01 2.74
N PHE A 8 -11.18 4.18 2.17
CA PHE A 8 -12.25 3.47 2.85
C PHE A 8 -11.95 1.98 2.75
N ARG A 9 -11.40 1.42 3.83
CA ARG A 9 -10.91 0.04 3.88
C ARG A 9 -12.00 -0.96 3.48
N ASP A 10 -13.14 -0.94 4.17
CA ASP A 10 -14.15 -1.99 4.04
C ASP A 10 -15.02 -1.85 2.78
N THR A 11 -14.97 -0.71 2.09
CA THR A 11 -15.62 -0.51 0.79
C THR A 11 -14.65 -0.61 -0.39
N HIS A 12 -13.39 -0.97 -0.13
CA HIS A 12 -12.33 -1.09 -1.13
C HIS A 12 -12.30 0.13 -2.05
N ALA A 13 -12.30 1.33 -1.45
CA ALA A 13 -12.47 2.58 -2.19
C ALA A 13 -11.52 3.68 -1.72
N VAL A 14 -11.24 4.61 -2.62
CA VAL A 14 -10.48 5.84 -2.38
C VAL A 14 -11.25 7.02 -2.95
N LEU A 15 -11.30 8.12 -2.20
CA LEU A 15 -11.97 9.37 -2.54
C LEU A 15 -10.97 10.52 -2.58
N GLY A 16 -11.00 11.30 -3.65
CA GLY A 16 -10.32 12.59 -3.74
C GLY A 16 -11.32 13.74 -3.65
N ILE A 17 -11.09 14.67 -2.72
CA ILE A 17 -11.87 15.90 -2.53
C ILE A 17 -10.98 17.11 -2.76
N ASP A 18 -11.42 18.05 -3.59
CA ASP A 18 -10.76 19.34 -3.76
C ASP A 18 -10.76 20.13 -2.45
N ARG A 19 -9.60 20.63 -2.02
CA ARG A 19 -9.48 21.30 -0.72
C ARG A 19 -10.17 22.66 -0.69
N ASP A 20 -10.29 23.33 -1.83
CA ASP A 20 -10.81 24.69 -1.89
C ASP A 20 -12.33 24.69 -2.07
N THR A 21 -12.82 23.80 -2.94
CA THR A 21 -14.24 23.74 -3.32
C THR A 21 -15.03 22.68 -2.55
N HIS A 22 -14.34 21.78 -1.85
CA HIS A 22 -14.91 20.59 -1.19
C HIS A 22 -15.69 19.67 -2.13
N GLN A 23 -15.50 19.80 -3.44
CA GLN A 23 -16.14 18.95 -4.43
C GLN A 23 -15.37 17.66 -4.61
N LYS A 24 -16.09 16.56 -4.86
CA LYS A 24 -15.49 15.29 -5.27
C LYS A 24 -14.73 15.49 -6.58
N LYS A 25 -13.45 15.16 -6.61
CA LYS A 25 -12.62 15.12 -7.82
C LYS A 25 -12.67 13.75 -8.47
N PHE A 26 -12.41 12.71 -7.69
CA PHE A 26 -12.48 11.33 -8.15
C PHE A 26 -12.96 10.44 -7.01
N MET A 27 -13.48 9.28 -7.39
CA MET A 27 -13.62 8.12 -6.51
C MET A 27 -13.19 6.89 -7.31
N LEU A 28 -12.43 6.00 -6.69
CA LEU A 28 -11.97 4.77 -7.30
C LEU A 28 -12.30 3.63 -6.35
N SER A 29 -13.01 2.62 -6.82
CA SER A 29 -13.39 1.44 -6.05
C SER A 29 -13.27 0.19 -6.90
N SER A 30 -12.74 -0.87 -6.29
CA SER A 30 -12.60 -2.18 -6.92
C SER A 30 -13.89 -3.01 -6.89
N VAL A 31 -14.84 -2.67 -6.02
CA VAL A 31 -16.07 -3.47 -5.79
C VAL A 31 -17.37 -2.69 -5.97
N ILE A 32 -17.33 -1.36 -6.12
CA ILE A 32 -18.52 -0.52 -6.35
C ILE A 32 -18.37 0.25 -7.67
N PRO A 33 -18.59 -0.37 -8.84
CA PRO A 33 -18.38 0.29 -10.13
C PRO A 33 -19.22 1.55 -10.34
N SER A 34 -20.42 1.62 -9.74
CA SER A 34 -21.35 2.74 -9.92
C SER A 34 -20.89 4.06 -9.28
N VAL A 35 -19.96 4.02 -8.32
CA VAL A 35 -19.39 5.23 -7.69
C VAL A 35 -18.01 5.58 -8.25
N SER A 36 -17.37 4.63 -8.94
CA SER A 36 -16.05 4.81 -9.54
C SER A 36 -16.10 5.79 -10.71
N THR A 37 -15.23 6.78 -10.64
CA THR A 37 -14.99 7.79 -11.70
C THR A 37 -13.96 7.32 -12.73
N HIS A 38 -13.14 6.33 -12.36
CA HIS A 38 -12.13 5.71 -13.20
C HIS A 38 -12.30 4.20 -13.14
N LEU A 39 -12.01 3.51 -14.25
CA LEU A 39 -12.09 2.06 -14.35
C LEU A 39 -10.68 1.46 -14.46
N PHE A 40 -10.48 0.32 -13.80
CA PHE A 40 -9.27 -0.48 -13.98
C PHE A 40 -9.31 -1.18 -15.35
N GLU A 41 -8.15 -1.44 -15.95
CA GLU A 41 -8.08 -2.13 -17.23
C GLU A 41 -8.48 -3.60 -17.09
N ASN A 42 -8.10 -4.21 -15.97
CA ASN A 42 -8.43 -5.59 -15.66
C ASN A 42 -8.56 -5.82 -14.14
N ASP A 43 -8.98 -7.02 -13.80
CA ASP A 43 -9.24 -7.42 -12.42
C ASP A 43 -7.98 -7.54 -11.54
N PHE A 44 -6.80 -7.70 -12.14
CA PHE A 44 -5.52 -7.84 -11.42
C PHE A 44 -5.03 -6.50 -10.88
N GLU A 45 -5.39 -5.41 -11.56
CA GLU A 45 -5.03 -4.06 -11.16
C GLU A 45 -5.88 -3.52 -10.01
N LYS A 46 -6.92 -4.24 -9.59
CA LYS A 46 -7.76 -3.84 -8.47
C LYS A 46 -7.01 -3.92 -7.14
N PHE A 47 -7.39 -3.04 -6.22
CA PHE A 47 -6.88 -3.04 -4.84
C PHE A 47 -7.98 -3.43 -3.85
N TYR A 48 -7.60 -3.89 -2.67
CA TYR A 48 -8.53 -4.32 -1.64
C TYR A 48 -8.06 -3.88 -0.25
N ALA A 49 -8.98 -3.34 0.56
CA ALA A 49 -8.67 -2.81 1.88
C ALA A 49 -7.53 -1.76 1.87
N PRO A 50 -7.68 -0.67 1.08
CA PRO A 50 -6.61 0.30 0.90
C PRO A 50 -6.27 1.05 2.20
N HIS A 51 -4.98 1.21 2.44
CA HIS A 51 -4.39 1.98 3.52
C HIS A 51 -3.34 2.98 3.01
N ASP A 52 -3.04 3.95 3.88
CA ASP A 52 -1.97 4.93 3.70
C ASP A 52 -1.94 5.61 2.33
N VAL A 53 -3.11 6.04 1.87
CA VAL A 53 -3.26 6.61 0.53
C VAL A 53 -2.62 8.01 0.43
N SER A 54 -1.92 8.24 -0.68
CA SER A 54 -1.36 9.54 -1.05
C SER A 54 -1.65 9.85 -2.51
N TYR A 55 -1.70 11.14 -2.82
CA TYR A 55 -1.91 11.63 -4.19
C TYR A 55 -0.84 12.66 -4.52
N HIS A 56 -0.16 12.41 -5.62
CA HIS A 56 1.01 13.14 -6.06
C HIS A 56 0.72 13.92 -7.33
N GLU A 57 1.74 14.60 -7.85
CA GLU A 57 1.67 15.27 -9.14
C GLU A 57 1.39 14.27 -10.27
N ASN A 58 1.01 14.77 -11.45
CA ASN A 58 0.69 13.95 -12.63
C ASN A 58 -0.36 12.87 -12.35
N ASN A 59 -1.40 13.22 -11.60
CA ASN A 59 -2.52 12.33 -11.29
C ASN A 59 -2.15 10.96 -10.71
N THR A 60 -1.04 10.89 -9.97
CA THR A 60 -0.54 9.64 -9.42
C THR A 60 -1.16 9.37 -8.05
N LEU A 61 -1.93 8.29 -7.94
CA LEU A 61 -2.56 7.80 -6.72
C LEU A 61 -1.79 6.59 -6.18
N CYS A 62 -1.22 6.69 -4.98
CA CYS A 62 -0.44 5.64 -4.36
C CYS A 62 -1.09 5.17 -3.06
N MET A 63 -0.95 3.89 -2.73
CA MET A 63 -1.49 3.32 -1.49
C MET A 63 -0.80 2.03 -1.10
N MET A 64 -0.99 1.65 0.16
CA MET A 64 -0.84 0.27 0.61
C MET A 64 -2.14 -0.47 0.30
N ASP A 65 -2.05 -1.55 -0.46
CA ASP A 65 -3.14 -2.47 -0.78
C ASP A 65 -2.98 -3.71 0.10
N ASP A 66 -3.74 -3.77 1.20
CA ASP A 66 -3.65 -4.88 2.15
C ASP A 66 -4.10 -6.21 1.51
N GLY A 67 -4.94 -6.19 0.47
CA GLY A 67 -5.35 -7.39 -0.27
C GLY A 67 -6.37 -8.29 0.44
N VAL A 68 -6.88 -7.88 1.61
CA VAL A 68 -7.93 -8.59 2.33
C VAL A 68 -9.19 -8.73 1.45
N ARG A 69 -9.76 -9.94 1.38
CA ARG A 69 -10.91 -10.31 0.53
C ARG A 69 -10.67 -10.12 -0.97
N ARG A 70 -9.42 -10.12 -1.43
CA ARG A 70 -9.11 -10.17 -2.86
C ARG A 70 -9.71 -11.46 -3.45
N PRO A 71 -10.69 -11.38 -4.37
CA PRO A 71 -11.32 -12.57 -4.93
C PRO A 71 -10.31 -13.45 -5.67
N GLN A 72 -9.32 -12.80 -6.28
CA GLN A 72 -8.29 -13.48 -7.02
C GLN A 72 -7.24 -14.05 -6.06
N GLY A 73 -7.06 -15.36 -6.11
CA GLY A 73 -6.35 -16.14 -5.08
C GLY A 73 -7.31 -16.96 -4.22
N GLY A 74 -8.52 -16.44 -3.99
CA GLY A 74 -9.49 -17.03 -3.06
C GLY A 74 -9.30 -16.56 -1.62
N CYS A 75 -8.74 -15.36 -1.42
CA CYS A 75 -8.54 -14.76 -0.11
C CYS A 75 -9.90 -14.48 0.54
N THR A 76 -10.11 -15.05 1.72
CA THR A 76 -11.34 -14.87 2.52
C THR A 76 -11.01 -14.50 3.95
N ASP A 77 -12.01 -14.08 4.72
CA ASP A 77 -11.82 -13.81 6.15
C ASP A 77 -11.48 -15.09 6.94
N ASP A 78 -11.93 -16.25 6.47
CA ASP A 78 -11.70 -17.56 7.12
C ASP A 78 -10.40 -18.23 6.67
N ASP A 79 -9.98 -17.99 5.43
CA ASP A 79 -8.74 -18.49 4.84
C ASP A 79 -7.95 -17.35 4.22
N VAL A 80 -6.99 -16.86 5.02
CA VAL A 80 -6.09 -15.80 4.60
C VAL A 80 -4.88 -16.32 3.81
N SER A 81 -4.65 -17.65 3.72
CA SER A 81 -3.39 -18.25 3.23
C SER A 81 -3.06 -17.93 1.78
N THR A 82 -4.05 -17.43 1.05
CA THR A 82 -3.95 -17.02 -0.36
C THR A 82 -4.03 -15.50 -0.53
N CYS A 83 -4.11 -14.74 0.56
CA CYS A 83 -4.05 -13.29 0.56
C CYS A 83 -2.59 -12.82 0.47
N PHE A 84 -2.38 -11.72 -0.25
CA PHE A 84 -1.11 -11.05 -0.38
C PHE A 84 -1.35 -9.54 -0.35
N SER A 85 -0.37 -8.79 0.12
CA SER A 85 -0.43 -7.33 0.18
C SER A 85 0.63 -6.73 -0.73
N ARG A 86 0.37 -5.51 -1.18
CA ARG A 86 1.22 -4.82 -2.14
C ARG A 86 1.23 -3.32 -1.93
N ALA A 87 2.34 -2.68 -2.25
CA ALA A 87 2.38 -1.23 -2.42
C ALA A 87 2.13 -0.93 -3.90
N VAL A 88 1.25 0.02 -4.21
CA VAL A 88 0.84 0.29 -5.60
C VAL A 88 0.73 1.78 -5.87
N CYS A 89 1.04 2.16 -7.10
CA CYS A 89 0.73 3.46 -7.64
C CYS A 89 -0.01 3.35 -8.97
N TYR A 90 -1.05 4.16 -9.13
CA TYR A 90 -1.85 4.27 -10.32
C TYR A 90 -1.72 5.66 -10.93
N TYR A 91 -1.77 5.73 -12.25
CA TYR A 91 -2.09 6.95 -12.98
C TYR A 91 -3.60 7.04 -13.19
N LEU A 92 -4.20 8.16 -12.78
CA LEU A 92 -5.62 8.45 -13.06
C LEU A 92 -5.74 9.31 -14.31
N ASP A 93 -6.17 8.68 -15.40
CA ASP A 93 -6.45 9.36 -16.66
C ASP A 93 -7.85 9.98 -16.61
N ASP A 94 -7.89 11.29 -16.41
CA ASP A 94 -9.14 12.05 -16.33
C ASP A 94 -9.86 12.19 -17.69
N GLU A 95 -9.17 12.01 -18.83
CA GLU A 95 -9.81 12.06 -20.15
C GLU A 95 -10.44 10.71 -20.48
N GLU A 96 -9.66 9.62 -20.37
CA GLU A 96 -10.09 8.26 -20.69
C GLU A 96 -10.92 7.61 -19.58
N LYS A 97 -10.93 8.21 -18.38
CA LYS A 97 -11.55 7.65 -17.16
C LYS A 97 -11.00 6.27 -16.81
N LYS A 98 -9.68 6.12 -16.90
CA LYS A 98 -8.95 4.89 -16.61
C LYS A 98 -7.99 5.07 -15.42
N ALA A 99 -7.87 4.04 -14.61
CA ALA A 99 -6.86 3.93 -13.57
C ALA A 99 -5.85 2.87 -14.04
N SER A 100 -4.67 3.32 -14.49
CA SER A 100 -3.61 2.45 -15.00
C SER A 100 -2.57 2.21 -13.92
N LEU A 101 -2.22 0.95 -13.67
CA LEU A 101 -1.14 0.62 -12.74
C LEU A 101 0.19 1.12 -13.31
N LEU A 102 0.88 1.98 -12.56
CA LEU A 102 2.22 2.46 -12.92
C LEU A 102 3.29 1.47 -12.48
N TRP A 103 3.20 1.05 -11.23
CA TRP A 103 4.07 0.05 -10.63
C TRP A 103 3.42 -0.55 -9.39
N GLU A 104 3.91 -1.73 -9.00
CA GLU A 104 3.57 -2.42 -7.77
C GLU A 104 4.83 -2.96 -7.10
N PHE A 105 4.74 -3.21 -5.80
CA PHE A 105 5.77 -3.89 -5.03
C PHE A 105 5.13 -4.90 -4.09
N GLU A 106 5.56 -6.15 -4.25
CA GLU A 106 5.25 -7.32 -3.43
C GLU A 106 6.59 -7.88 -2.92
N TYR A 107 6.56 -8.77 -1.92
CA TYR A 107 7.80 -9.37 -1.41
C TYR A 107 7.52 -10.77 -0.84
N PRO A 108 8.32 -11.80 -1.19
CA PRO A 108 9.58 -11.72 -1.91
C PRO A 108 9.45 -11.69 -3.43
N ASP A 109 8.25 -11.79 -3.99
CA ASP A 109 8.08 -11.73 -5.43
C ASP A 109 8.01 -10.29 -5.95
N GLU A 110 8.77 -10.02 -7.00
CA GLU A 110 8.90 -8.69 -7.63
C GLU A 110 8.17 -8.62 -9.00
N ASN A 111 7.51 -9.72 -9.44
CA ASN A 111 7.02 -9.87 -10.82
C ASN A 111 5.60 -10.43 -10.97
N SER A 112 4.71 -10.11 -10.03
CA SER A 112 3.28 -10.46 -10.05
C SER A 112 2.48 -9.78 -11.16
N ALA A 113 3.03 -8.74 -11.82
CA ALA A 113 2.35 -7.89 -12.80
C ALA A 113 1.58 -8.70 -13.86
N GLY A 114 0.29 -8.94 -13.58
CA GLY A 114 -0.66 -9.61 -14.46
C GLY A 114 -0.71 -11.15 -14.43
N LYS A 115 -0.10 -11.86 -13.47
CA LYS A 115 -0.20 -13.33 -13.37
C LYS A 115 -0.58 -13.83 -11.99
N PHE A 116 -1.78 -14.39 -11.87
CA PHE A 116 -2.24 -15.08 -10.65
C PHE A 116 -1.50 -16.40 -10.54
N ASN A 117 -0.54 -16.47 -9.64
CA ASN A 117 0.02 -17.73 -9.16
C ASN A 117 -0.23 -17.85 -7.65
N LYS A 118 -1.21 -18.68 -7.29
CA LYS A 118 -1.62 -18.88 -5.89
C LYS A 118 -0.46 -19.33 -4.99
N THR A 119 0.46 -20.13 -5.52
CA THR A 119 1.61 -20.61 -4.76
C THR A 119 2.54 -19.44 -4.42
N MET A 120 2.78 -18.55 -5.38
CA MET A 120 3.64 -17.37 -5.18
C MET A 120 3.01 -16.42 -4.15
N MET A 121 1.71 -16.14 -4.29
CA MET A 121 0.97 -15.26 -3.38
C MET A 121 0.93 -15.76 -1.93
N SER A 122 0.97 -17.09 -1.72
CA SER A 122 1.05 -17.67 -0.37
C SER A 122 2.42 -17.53 0.30
N GLU A 123 3.45 -17.18 -0.47
CA GLU A 123 4.81 -16.94 0.01
C GLU A 123 5.08 -15.46 0.27
N ASP A 124 4.25 -14.57 -0.27
CA ASP A 124 4.38 -13.12 -0.12
C ASP A 124 3.98 -12.61 1.26
N VAL A 125 4.48 -11.43 1.59
CA VAL A 125 4.10 -10.71 2.80
C VAL A 125 2.62 -10.33 2.70
N PHE A 126 1.86 -10.83 3.66
CA PHE A 126 0.48 -10.40 3.87
C PHE A 126 0.35 -9.55 5.13
N ASN A 127 -0.08 -8.31 4.92
CA ASN A 127 -0.38 -7.29 5.91
C ASN A 127 -1.89 -7.23 6.14
N LEU A 128 -2.36 -7.65 7.32
CA LEU A 128 -3.79 -7.64 7.63
C LEU A 128 -4.35 -6.22 7.85
N ASN A 129 -3.50 -5.33 8.36
CA ASN A 129 -3.81 -3.95 8.71
C ASN A 129 -2.54 -3.11 8.85
N GLY A 130 -2.66 -1.79 8.77
CA GLY A 130 -1.54 -0.86 8.86
C GLY A 130 -0.75 -0.84 7.56
N GLY A 131 0.57 -0.89 7.68
CA GLY A 131 1.45 -0.69 6.54
C GLY A 131 1.43 0.76 6.05
N SER A 132 2.42 1.07 5.21
CA SER A 132 2.57 2.42 4.69
C SER A 132 3.35 2.43 3.38
N LEU A 133 3.02 3.38 2.52
CA LEU A 133 3.78 3.68 1.32
C LEU A 133 4.11 5.18 1.31
N ARG A 134 5.38 5.52 1.46
CA ARG A 134 5.85 6.91 1.60
C ARG A 134 6.86 7.26 0.54
N LYS A 135 6.58 8.31 -0.24
CA LYS A 135 7.56 8.88 -1.16
C LYS A 135 8.66 9.58 -0.36
N TRP A 136 9.92 9.28 -0.67
CA TRP A 136 11.11 9.80 0.00
C TRP A 136 12.07 10.57 -0.94
N GLY A 137 11.84 10.48 -2.24
CA GLY A 137 12.56 11.24 -3.27
C GLY A 137 11.78 11.16 -4.58
N GLU A 138 12.35 11.65 -5.69
CA GLU A 138 11.62 11.66 -6.98
C GLU A 138 11.17 10.25 -7.40
N LYS A 139 12.06 9.26 -7.21
CA LYS A 139 11.86 7.84 -7.54
C LYS A 139 12.15 6.90 -6.36
N LYS A 140 12.18 7.43 -5.13
CA LYS A 140 12.47 6.66 -3.92
C LYS A 140 11.26 6.56 -3.03
N TRP A 141 11.03 5.38 -2.47
CA TRP A 141 9.86 5.08 -1.66
C TRP A 141 10.26 4.22 -0.46
N VAL A 142 9.53 4.40 0.62
CA VAL A 142 9.57 3.52 1.79
C VAL A 142 8.26 2.77 1.86
N VAL A 143 8.33 1.45 1.71
CA VAL A 143 7.20 0.53 1.90
C VAL A 143 7.33 -0.13 3.26
N ALA A 144 6.24 -0.24 4.01
CA ALA A 144 6.23 -1.01 5.23
C ALA A 144 5.02 -1.94 5.31
N PHE A 145 5.28 -3.17 5.75
CA PHE A 145 4.30 -4.17 6.13
C PHE A 145 4.43 -4.38 7.63
N THR A 146 3.42 -3.96 8.41
CA THR A 146 3.59 -3.80 9.87
C THR A 146 2.73 -4.76 10.69
N SER A 147 1.66 -5.33 10.13
CA SER A 147 0.79 -6.30 10.79
C SER A 147 0.75 -7.61 10.02
N ILE A 148 1.87 -8.34 10.03
CA ILE A 148 2.01 -9.58 9.28
C ILE A 148 1.37 -10.75 10.03
N MET A 149 0.51 -11.51 9.36
CA MET A 149 -0.26 -12.62 9.97
C MET A 149 0.46 -13.96 10.04
N TYR A 150 1.53 -14.18 9.27
CA TYR A 150 2.19 -15.48 9.21
C TYR A 150 3.46 -15.59 10.03
N ASP A 151 3.58 -16.74 10.71
CA ASP A 151 4.79 -17.16 11.42
C ASP A 151 5.97 -17.40 10.47
N LYS A 152 5.72 -17.75 9.20
CA LYS A 152 6.77 -18.04 8.21
C LYS A 152 6.43 -17.44 6.84
N PRO A 153 7.42 -16.93 6.09
CA PRO A 153 8.82 -16.73 6.50
C PRO A 153 9.04 -15.48 7.39
N PHE A 154 8.01 -14.66 7.63
CA PHE A 154 8.17 -13.30 8.16
C PHE A 154 8.05 -13.14 9.69
N ASN A 155 7.60 -14.18 10.39
CA ASN A 155 7.56 -14.29 11.86
C ASN A 155 7.00 -13.02 12.55
N HIS A 156 5.85 -12.54 12.07
CA HIS A 156 5.11 -11.39 12.63
C HIS A 156 5.94 -10.11 12.87
N SER A 157 7.10 -9.99 12.22
CA SER A 157 7.95 -8.81 12.33
C SER A 157 7.38 -7.71 11.44
N ALA A 158 7.63 -6.44 11.74
CA ALA A 158 7.40 -5.41 10.74
C ALA A 158 8.57 -5.38 9.78
N TRP A 159 8.29 -5.26 8.49
CA TRP A 159 9.30 -5.20 7.44
C TRP A 159 9.16 -3.88 6.71
N VAL A 160 10.26 -3.15 6.62
CA VAL A 160 10.35 -1.85 5.97
C VAL A 160 11.38 -1.97 4.86
N PHE A 161 11.02 -1.50 3.68
CA PHE A 161 11.81 -1.56 2.47
C PHE A 161 12.06 -0.14 1.99
N ASP A 162 13.33 0.21 1.80
CA ASP A 162 13.71 1.34 0.96
C ASP A 162 13.79 0.80 -0.47
N ILE A 163 12.99 1.35 -1.36
CA ILE A 163 12.88 0.91 -2.75
C ILE A 163 13.05 2.10 -3.69
N HIS A 164 13.50 1.83 -4.90
CA HIS A 164 13.57 2.83 -5.95
C HIS A 164 12.98 2.33 -7.27
N GLU A 165 12.43 3.27 -8.05
CA GLU A 165 11.97 3.02 -9.40
C GLU A 165 13.13 3.21 -10.39
N THR A 166 13.44 2.16 -11.15
CA THR A 166 14.48 2.17 -12.19
C THR A 166 14.06 3.00 -13.40
N GLU A 167 15.01 3.26 -14.32
CA GLU A 167 14.69 3.93 -15.60
C GLU A 167 13.70 3.16 -16.47
N LYS A 168 13.56 1.85 -16.23
CA LYS A 168 12.65 0.95 -16.96
C LYS A 168 11.28 0.83 -16.30
N GLY A 169 11.02 1.54 -15.20
CA GLY A 169 9.77 1.44 -14.44
C GLY A 169 9.67 0.20 -13.55
N LEU A 170 10.78 -0.53 -13.34
CA LEU A 170 10.86 -1.64 -12.39
C LEU A 170 11.15 -1.11 -10.99
N ILE A 171 10.73 -1.84 -9.96
CA ILE A 171 11.06 -1.53 -8.56
C ILE A 171 12.25 -2.39 -8.12
N GLU A 172 13.25 -1.77 -7.51
CA GLU A 172 14.39 -2.45 -6.89
C GLU A 172 14.51 -2.10 -5.41
N ILE A 173 14.98 -3.05 -4.60
CA ILE A 173 15.16 -2.88 -3.15
C ILE A 173 16.56 -2.32 -2.86
N ASP A 174 16.62 -1.13 -2.27
CA ASP A 174 17.85 -0.52 -1.77
C ASP A 174 18.25 -1.11 -0.41
N SER A 175 17.28 -1.28 0.48
CA SER A 175 17.53 -1.85 1.81
C SER A 175 16.28 -2.46 2.45
N ILE A 176 16.52 -3.37 3.40
CA ILE A 176 15.47 -4.04 4.18
C ILE A 176 15.75 -3.84 5.66
N ILE A 177 14.79 -3.30 6.39
CA ILE A 177 14.80 -3.16 7.84
C ILE A 177 13.72 -4.07 8.40
N ARG A 178 14.13 -4.99 9.27
CA ARG A 178 13.22 -5.83 10.03
C ARG A 178 13.13 -5.32 11.46
N LEU A 179 11.93 -4.90 11.87
CA LEU A 179 11.64 -4.51 13.24
C LEU A 179 11.03 -5.70 14.00
N PRO A 180 11.54 -6.02 15.19
CA PRO A 180 11.06 -7.16 15.96
C PRO A 180 9.60 -6.96 16.40
N LYS A 181 8.86 -8.06 16.49
CA LYS A 181 7.53 -8.09 17.10
C LYS A 181 7.63 -7.66 18.57
N SER A 182 6.79 -6.71 18.99
CA SER A 182 6.63 -6.41 20.41
C SER A 182 5.93 -7.56 21.13
N GLN A 183 6.59 -8.16 22.13
CA GLN A 183 5.99 -9.23 22.95
C GLN A 183 4.80 -8.72 23.78
N ASN A 184 4.81 -7.43 24.15
CA ASN A 184 3.78 -6.81 24.99
C ASN A 184 2.51 -6.44 24.20
N TRP A 185 2.61 -6.37 22.87
CA TRP A 185 1.50 -6.04 21.97
C TRP A 185 1.07 -7.22 21.11
N ALA A 186 1.61 -8.41 21.39
CA ALA A 186 1.20 -9.65 20.77
C ALA A 186 -0.22 -10.03 21.24
N THR A 187 -1.23 -9.34 20.73
CA THR A 187 -2.59 -9.86 20.78
C THR A 187 -2.63 -11.16 20.00
N SER A 188 -3.64 -12.00 20.26
CA SER A 188 -3.87 -13.28 19.60
C SER A 188 -4.07 -13.20 18.07
N GLN A 189 -3.97 -12.00 17.47
CA GLN A 189 -4.12 -11.72 16.04
C GLN A 189 -2.85 -11.15 15.39
N GLY A 190 -1.67 -11.37 15.98
CA GLY A 190 -0.42 -11.33 15.21
C GLY A 190 0.11 -9.95 14.79
N THR A 191 -0.22 -8.87 15.51
CA THR A 191 0.33 -7.55 15.18
C THR A 191 1.75 -7.37 15.76
N SER A 192 2.62 -6.62 15.08
CA SER A 192 3.96 -6.27 15.59
C SER A 192 3.93 -5.20 16.69
N GLY A 193 2.77 -4.59 16.93
CA GLY A 193 2.61 -3.33 17.69
C GLY A 193 2.92 -2.07 16.88
N SER A 194 3.39 -2.21 15.63
CA SER A 194 3.69 -1.09 14.72
C SER A 194 2.55 -0.87 13.72
N TYR A 195 2.32 0.38 13.31
CA TYR A 195 1.24 0.73 12.38
C TYR A 195 1.73 1.31 11.04
N ARG A 196 2.75 2.18 11.06
CA ARG A 196 3.34 2.80 9.86
C ARG A 196 4.84 2.98 10.04
N ALA A 197 5.57 3.05 8.93
CA ALA A 197 6.93 3.59 8.89
C ALA A 197 6.91 4.94 8.18
N THR A 198 7.75 5.87 8.63
CA THR A 198 7.92 7.16 7.96
C THR A 198 9.42 7.47 7.94
N PRO A 199 10.00 7.71 6.76
CA PRO A 199 11.39 8.14 6.70
C PRO A 199 11.53 9.55 7.28
N LEU A 200 12.63 9.79 7.98
CA LEU A 200 12.95 11.07 8.62
C LEU A 200 14.30 11.55 8.14
N GLU A 201 14.38 12.84 7.79
CA GLU A 201 15.66 13.43 7.41
C GLU A 201 16.42 13.69 8.70
N SER A 202 17.66 13.23 8.76
CA SER A 202 18.52 13.45 9.91
C SER A 202 19.92 13.84 9.45
N ILE A 203 20.57 14.68 10.26
CA ILE A 203 21.99 14.99 10.11
C ILE A 203 22.68 14.24 11.25
N ASN A 204 23.58 13.31 10.92
CA ASN A 204 24.24 12.43 11.90
C ASN A 204 23.27 11.61 12.78
N GLY A 205 22.07 11.31 12.29
CA GLY A 205 21.05 10.59 13.07
C GLY A 205 20.26 11.47 14.04
N GLU A 206 20.55 12.77 14.10
CA GLU A 206 19.76 13.75 14.85
C GLU A 206 18.75 14.41 13.92
N TYR A 207 17.50 14.50 14.37
CA TYR A 207 16.44 15.24 13.70
C TYR A 207 15.82 16.22 14.69
N SER A 208 15.56 17.45 14.25
CA SER A 208 14.86 18.42 15.08
C SER A 208 13.38 18.04 15.17
N VAL A 209 12.94 17.58 16.33
CA VAL A 209 11.52 17.63 16.68
C VAL A 209 11.23 19.08 17.03
N ASN A 210 10.69 19.85 16.09
CA ASN A 210 10.04 21.10 16.47
C ASN A 210 8.78 20.70 17.23
N GLY A 211 8.91 20.53 18.55
CA GLY A 211 7.77 20.43 19.45
C GLY A 211 6.96 21.68 19.25
N GLY A 212 5.80 21.55 18.59
CA GLY A 212 4.76 22.54 18.75
C GLY A 212 4.36 22.51 20.21
N ASP A 213 4.85 23.48 20.98
CA ASP A 213 4.23 23.85 22.23
C ASP A 213 2.79 24.27 21.89
N GLU A 214 1.84 23.38 22.15
CA GLU A 214 0.44 23.75 22.41
C GLU A 214 0.29 24.31 23.82
#